data_AF-A0ABD0NRU2-F1
#
_entry.id   AF-A0ABD0NRU2-F1
#
_cell.length_a   1.000
_cell.length_b   1.000
_cell.length_c   1.000
_cell.angle_alpha   90.00
_cell.angle_beta   90.00
_cell.angle_gamma   90.00
#
_symmetry.space_group_name_H-M   'P 1'
#
loop_
_entity.id
_entity.type
_entity.pdbx_description
1 polymer ?
#
loop_
_entity_poly.entity_id
_entity_poly.type
_entity_poly.pdbx_seq_one_letter_code
_entity_poly.pdbx_strand_id
1 'polypeptide(L)'
;MSWFSWNEPYYRSPRREPSEVVMDTLMLELSWQMKEAERQQRERDNEYRRLKSGVDYSWLMSTPRSSYDISQGERLGLEDLCSKVPPSYCGSVIQ
;
A
#
# COMPACT_ATOMS: atom_id res chain seq x y z
N MET A 1 13.29 21.31 -29.97
CA MET A 1 12.91 22.37 -29.02
C MET A 1 11.42 22.27 -28.74
N SER A 2 11.06 21.82 -27.53
CA SER A 2 9.79 22.16 -26.88
C SER A 2 10.00 21.93 -25.37
N TRP A 3 10.71 22.86 -24.74
CA TRP A 3 10.88 22.94 -23.28
C TRP A 3 9.85 23.89 -22.66
N PHE A 4 8.76 24.20 -23.38
CA PHE A 4 7.78 25.24 -23.03
C PHE A 4 6.35 24.70 -22.87
N SER A 5 6.18 23.47 -22.38
CA SER A 5 4.86 22.96 -21.96
C SER A 5 4.56 23.21 -20.47
N TRP A 6 5.23 24.19 -19.84
CA TRP A 6 5.04 24.53 -18.42
C TRP A 6 3.82 25.43 -18.14
N ASN A 7 3.01 25.71 -19.16
CA ASN A 7 1.75 26.45 -19.06
C ASN A 7 0.57 25.65 -19.62
N GLU A 8 0.55 24.33 -19.39
CA GLU A 8 -0.74 23.64 -19.41
C GLU A 8 -1.44 24.06 -18.12
N PRO A 9 -2.60 24.73 -18.15
CA PRO A 9 -3.35 24.95 -16.91
C PRO A 9 -3.61 23.55 -16.39
N TYR A 10 -2.96 23.21 -15.27
CA TYR A 10 -3.24 21.99 -14.54
C TYR A 10 -4.75 21.90 -14.50
N TYR A 11 -5.32 20.96 -15.27
CA TYR A 11 -6.72 20.63 -15.17
C TYR A 11 -6.89 20.42 -13.68
N ARG A 12 -7.55 21.38 -13.02
CA ARG A 12 -7.81 21.32 -11.59
C ARG A 12 -8.52 19.99 -11.47
N SER A 13 -7.84 18.98 -10.91
CA SER A 13 -8.43 17.67 -10.70
C SER A 13 -9.83 17.95 -10.18
N PRO A 14 -10.88 17.28 -10.69
CA PRO A 14 -12.19 17.38 -10.10
C PRO A 14 -11.99 17.35 -8.58
N ARG A 15 -12.54 18.36 -7.89
CA ARG A 15 -12.33 18.53 -6.46
C ARG A 15 -12.84 17.25 -5.82
N ARG A 16 -11.93 16.33 -5.47
CA ARG A 16 -12.27 15.04 -4.89
C ARG A 16 -12.99 15.29 -3.58
N GLU A 17 -14.04 14.53 -3.35
CA GLU A 17 -14.78 14.66 -2.10
C GLU A 17 -13.86 14.27 -0.94
N PRO A 18 -13.91 14.96 0.20
CA PRO A 18 -13.04 14.65 1.34
C PRO A 18 -13.12 13.17 1.76
N SER A 19 -14.28 12.53 1.63
CA SER A 19 -14.48 11.10 1.87
C SER A 19 -13.69 10.21 0.90
N GLU A 20 -13.60 10.58 -0.37
CA GLU A 20 -12.81 9.85 -1.37
C GLU A 20 -11.33 9.95 -1.05
N VAL A 21 -10.86 11.12 -0.63
CA VAL A 21 -9.45 11.32 -0.23
C VAL A 21 -9.11 10.48 1.01
N VAL A 22 -10.01 10.42 2.00
CA VAL A 22 -9.83 9.59 3.19
C VAL A 22 -9.80 8.11 2.81
N MET A 23 -10.74 7.67 1.96
CA MET A 23 -10.77 6.30 1.43
C MET A 23 -9.48 5.95 0.69
N ASP A 24 -9.07 6.76 -0.28
CA ASP A 24 -7.83 6.56 -1.05
C ASP A 24 -6.61 6.47 -0.12
N THR A 25 -6.54 7.34 0.88
CA THR A 25 -5.42 7.39 1.83
C THR A 25 -5.36 6.12 2.68
N LEU A 26 -6.47 5.70 3.27
CA LEU A 26 -6.54 4.51 4.12
C LEU A 26 -6.29 3.22 3.33
N MET A 27 -6.84 3.12 2.12
CA MET A 27 -6.59 1.98 1.23
C MET A 27 -5.14 1.92 0.76
N LEU A 28 -4.52 3.07 0.49
CA LEU A 28 -3.10 3.14 0.13
C LEU A 28 -2.21 2.70 1.30
N GLU A 29 -2.48 3.23 2.50
CA GLU A 29 -1.75 2.88 3.73
C GLU A 29 -1.85 1.39 4.01
N LEU A 30 -3.05 0.80 3.98
CA LEU A 30 -3.24 -0.64 4.14
C LEU A 30 -2.40 -1.43 3.14
N SER A 31 -2.41 -1.04 1.87
CA SER A 31 -1.63 -1.72 0.83
C SER A 31 -0.12 -1.67 1.09
N TRP A 32 0.36 -0.57 1.68
CA TRP A 32 1.76 -0.42 2.07
C TRP A 32 2.08 -1.31 3.28
N GLN A 33 1.24 -1.28 4.32
CA GLN A 33 1.42 -2.10 5.52
C GLN A 33 1.43 -3.59 5.21
N MET A 34 0.59 -4.06 4.29
CA MET A 34 0.58 -5.47 3.85
C MET A 34 1.90 -5.85 3.16
N LYS A 35 2.39 -5.03 2.23
CA LYS A 35 3.69 -5.26 1.56
C LYS A 35 4.84 -5.26 2.55
N GLU A 36 4.78 -4.35 3.51
CA GLU A 36 5.80 -4.19 4.53
C GLU A 36 5.81 -5.39 5.50
N ALA A 37 4.63 -5.88 5.91
CA ALA A 37 4.49 -7.10 6.70
C ALA A 37 5.03 -8.34 5.96
N GLU A 38 4.76 -8.47 4.66
CA GLU A 38 5.30 -9.55 3.83
C GLU A 38 6.84 -9.48 3.73
N ARG A 39 7.38 -8.28 3.55
CA ARG A 39 8.83 -8.05 3.53
C ARG A 39 9.47 -8.52 4.85
N GLN A 40 8.91 -8.10 5.98
CA GLN A 40 9.41 -8.48 7.31
C GLN A 40 9.30 -9.99 7.57
N GLN A 41 8.19 -10.62 7.17
CA GLN A 41 8.04 -12.07 7.27
C GLN A 41 9.12 -12.80 6.45
N ARG A 42 9.38 -12.35 5.22
CA ARG A 42 10.41 -12.93 4.36
C ARG A 42 11.81 -12.77 4.96
N GLU A 43 12.11 -11.63 5.56
CA GLU A 43 13.39 -11.38 6.25
C GLU A 43 13.58 -12.34 7.42
N ARG A 44 12.55 -12.50 8.26
CA ARG A 44 12.56 -13.48 9.36
C ARG A 44 12.78 -14.91 8.85
N ASP A 45 12.11 -15.31 7.78
CA ASP A 45 12.23 -16.67 7.23
C ASP A 45 13.59 -16.92 6.58
N ASN A 46 14.17 -15.90 5.93
CA ASN A 46 15.51 -15.97 5.35
C ASN A 46 16.57 -16.06 6.46
N GLU A 47 16.45 -15.24 7.51
CA GLU A 47 17.34 -15.28 8.67
C GLU A 47 17.28 -16.65 9.36
N TYR A 48 16.08 -17.16 9.61
CA TYR A 48 15.89 -18.50 10.19
C TYR A 48 16.56 -19.59 9.35
N ARG A 49 16.42 -19.55 8.02
CA ARG A 49 17.07 -20.50 7.10
C ARG A 49 18.59 -20.33 7.06
N ARG A 50 19.09 -19.11 7.10
CA ARG A 50 20.54 -18.83 7.18
C ARG A 50 21.12 -19.39 8.46
N LEU A 51 20.46 -19.21 9.61
CA LEU A 51 20.88 -19.79 10.89
C LEU A 51 20.90 -21.32 10.83
N LYS A 52 19.90 -21.95 10.18
CA LYS A 52 19.81 -23.41 10.05
C LYS A 52 20.84 -24.02 9.09
N SER A 53 21.12 -23.35 7.97
CA SER A 53 21.98 -23.87 6.90
C SER A 53 23.43 -23.37 6.96
N GLY A 54 23.69 -22.31 7.73
CA GLY A 54 24.99 -21.63 7.81
C GLY A 54 25.36 -20.80 6.57
N VAL A 55 24.50 -20.77 5.53
CA VAL A 55 24.78 -20.14 4.23
C VAL A 55 23.58 -19.30 3.79
N ASP A 56 23.84 -18.18 3.13
CA ASP A 56 22.79 -17.31 2.58
C ASP A 56 22.45 -17.69 1.13
N TYR A 57 21.25 -18.24 0.94
CA TYR A 57 20.68 -18.59 -0.37
C TYR A 57 19.55 -17.65 -0.79
N SER A 58 19.40 -16.49 -0.15
CA SER A 58 18.30 -15.55 -0.41
C SER A 58 18.22 -15.12 -1.88
N TRP A 59 19.37 -15.01 -2.56
CA TRP A 59 19.47 -14.66 -3.99
C TRP A 59 18.99 -15.75 -4.96
N LEU A 60 18.94 -17.01 -4.52
CA LEU A 60 18.40 -18.13 -5.32
C LEU A 60 16.87 -18.25 -5.22
N MET A 61 16.25 -17.52 -4.30
CA MET A 61 14.82 -17.65 -4.01
C MET A 61 14.01 -16.70 -4.88
N SER A 62 13.09 -17.24 -5.69
CA SER A 62 12.06 -16.44 -6.35
C SER A 62 11.18 -15.74 -5.30
N THR A 63 10.81 -14.49 -5.52
CA THR A 63 9.78 -13.83 -4.70
C THR A 63 8.43 -14.48 -4.98
N PRO A 64 7.82 -15.18 -4.01
CA PRO A 64 6.47 -15.70 -4.19
C PRO A 64 5.50 -14.53 -4.37
N ARG A 65 4.36 -14.83 -5.00
CA ARG A 65 3.25 -13.87 -5.12
C ARG A 65 2.79 -13.49 -3.70
N SER A 66 2.43 -12.23 -3.50
CA SER A 66 1.88 -11.71 -2.24
C SER A 66 0.84 -12.69 -1.71
N SER A 67 1.01 -13.12 -0.46
CA SER A 67 0.14 -14.10 0.19
C SER A 67 -1.19 -13.50 0.62
N TYR A 68 -1.24 -12.18 0.73
CA TYR A 68 -2.43 -11.46 1.12
C TYR A 68 -3.10 -10.85 -0.10
N ASP A 69 -4.19 -11.49 -0.57
CA ASP A 69 -5.03 -10.97 -1.63
C ASP A 69 -6.35 -10.50 -1.04
N ILE A 70 -6.67 -9.21 -1.19
CA ILE A 70 -7.96 -8.65 -0.79
C ILE A 70 -8.93 -8.96 -1.92
N SER A 71 -9.93 -9.81 -1.65
CA SER A 71 -10.97 -10.09 -2.63
C SER A 71 -11.73 -8.83 -3.01
N GLN A 72 -12.31 -8.80 -4.21
CA GLN A 72 -13.07 -7.63 -4.67
C GLN A 72 -14.20 -7.25 -3.70
N GLY A 73 -14.86 -8.23 -3.07
CA GLY A 73 -15.92 -7.99 -2.09
C GLY A 73 -15.40 -7.34 -0.80
N GLU A 74 -14.28 -7.81 -0.27
CA GLU A 74 -13.63 -7.20 0.89
C GLU A 74 -13.16 -5.78 0.59
N ARG A 75 -12.60 -5.56 -0.60
CA ARG A 75 -12.17 -4.24 -1.06
C ARG A 75 -13.33 -3.24 -1.09
N LEU A 76 -14.47 -3.62 -1.68
CA LEU A 76 -15.67 -2.76 -1.72
C LEU A 76 -16.17 -2.44 -0.30
N GLY A 77 -16.15 -3.42 0.60
CA GLY A 77 -16.52 -3.21 2.01
C GLY A 77 -15.57 -2.24 2.73
N LEU A 78 -14.26 -2.38 2.50
CA LEU A 78 -13.25 -1.47 3.06
C LEU A 78 -13.39 -0.06 2.50
N GLU A 79 -13.62 0.09 1.19
CA GLU A 79 -13.85 1.38 0.54
C GLU A 79 -15.07 2.10 1.16
N ASP A 80 -16.20 1.39 1.34
CA ASP A 80 -17.40 1.92 2.01
C ASP A 80 -17.11 2.36 3.46
N LEU A 81 -16.40 1.53 4.24
CA LEU A 81 -16.04 1.86 5.62
C LEU A 81 -15.10 3.07 5.71
N CYS A 82 -14.08 3.13 4.85
CA CYS A 82 -13.11 4.22 4.85
C CYS A 82 -13.74 5.54 4.42
N SER A 83 -14.70 5.51 3.47
CA SER A 83 -15.42 6.72 3.04
C SER A 83 -16.25 7.38 4.16
N LYS A 84 -16.59 6.62 5.21
CA LYS A 84 -17.37 7.08 6.37
C LYS A 84 -16.50 7.69 7.46
N VAL A 85 -15.17 7.57 7.37
CA VAL A 85 -14.26 8.16 8.35
C VAL A 85 -14.22 9.68 8.15
N PRO A 86 -14.48 10.49 9.20
CA PRO A 86 -14.39 11.94 9.06
C PRO A 86 -12.93 12.35 8.77
N PRO A 87 -12.69 13.34 7.88
CA PRO A 87 -11.33 13.73 7.51
C PRO A 87 -10.41 14.08 8.68
N SER A 88 -10.95 14.67 9.75
CA SER A 88 -10.19 15.01 10.96
C SER A 88 -9.69 13.80 11.75
N TYR A 89 -10.28 12.62 11.56
CA TYR A 89 -9.92 11.39 12.27
C TYR A 89 -9.03 10.46 11.45
N CYS A 90 -8.82 10.74 10.15
CA CYS A 90 -8.03 9.88 9.27
C CYS A 90 -6.62 9.61 9.83
N GLY A 91 -5.95 10.63 10.39
CA GLY A 91 -4.63 10.46 10.98
C GLY A 91 -4.63 9.51 12.19
N SER A 92 -5.64 9.57 13.04
CA SER A 92 -5.75 8.70 14.21
C SER A 92 -6.02 7.24 13.86
N VAL A 93 -6.56 6.95 12.67
CA VAL A 93 -6.76 5.57 12.19
C VAL A 93 -5.43 4.93 11.74
N ILE A 94 -4.45 5.72 11.33
CA ILE A 94 -3.18 5.25 10.77
C ILE A 94 -2.11 4.98 11.85
N GLN A 95 -2.21 5.64 13.02
CA GLN A 95 -1.17 5.64 14.06
C GLN A 95 -1.07 4.36 14.89
#